data_AF-A0A357TJW1-F1
#
_entry.id   AF-A0A357TJW1-F1
#
_cell.length_a   1.000
_cell.length_b   1.000
_cell.length_c   1.000
_cell.angle_alpha   90.00
_cell.angle_beta   90.00
_cell.angle_gamma   90.00
#
_symmetry.space_group_name_H-M   'P 1'
#
loop_
_entity.id
_entity.type
_entity.pdbx_description
1 polymer ?
#
loop_
_entity_poly.entity_id
_entity_poly.type
_entity_poly.pdbx_seq_one_letter_code
_entity_poly.pdbx_strand_id
1 'polypeptide(L)'
;MLQIQMRILRVFGLSKAEMNSIIENAQAEGSPSLRLQERDGEYLVCVQASAPTQAMADEYCEKWVQKLRTRFGDACYGFEDTTLAQAALDALLK
;
A
#
# COMPACT_ATOMS: atom_id res chain seq x y z
N MET A 1 -20.07 15.57 -6.61
CA MET A 1 -18.61 15.40 -6.81
C MET A 1 -18.15 14.33 -5.82
N LEU A 2 -17.48 13.27 -6.28
CA LEU A 2 -16.90 12.28 -5.38
C LEU A 2 -15.61 12.84 -4.76
N GLN A 3 -15.38 12.53 -3.49
CA GLN A 3 -14.12 12.78 -2.81
C GLN A 3 -13.19 11.59 -3.03
N ILE A 4 -11.89 11.87 -3.12
CA ILE A 4 -10.86 10.87 -3.40
C ILE A 4 -9.82 10.92 -2.30
N GLN A 5 -9.43 9.76 -1.79
CA GLN A 5 -8.29 9.62 -0.90
C GLN A 5 -7.29 8.62 -1.48
N MET A 6 -6.00 8.91 -1.31
CA MET A 6 -4.91 8.04 -1.75
C MET A 6 -3.88 7.85 -0.64
N ARG A 7 -3.37 6.62 -0.54
CA ARG A 7 -2.23 6.26 0.31
C ARG A 7 -1.27 5.38 -0.45
N ILE A 8 0.02 5.47 -0.11
CA ILE A 8 1.07 4.66 -0.73
C ILE A 8 1.70 3.77 0.34
N LEU A 9 1.71 2.46 0.10
CA LEU A 9 2.52 1.51 0.86
C LEU A 9 3.83 1.24 0.13
N ARG A 10 4.91 1.14 0.89
CA ARG A 10 6.26 0.85 0.40
C ARG A 10 6.63 -0.57 0.77
N VAL A 11 6.92 -1.40 -0.22
CA VAL A 11 7.12 -2.84 -0.06
C VAL A 11 8.44 -3.26 -0.70
N PHE A 12 9.21 -4.08 0.01
CA PHE A 12 10.48 -4.63 -0.49
C PHE A 12 10.64 -6.09 -0.06
N GLY A 13 11.28 -6.90 -0.90
CA GLY A 13 11.63 -8.29 -0.58
C GLY A 13 10.61 -9.35 -0.98
N LEU A 14 9.46 -8.98 -1.56
CA LEU A 14 8.53 -9.93 -2.18
C LEU A 14 8.92 -10.21 -3.63
N SER A 15 8.75 -11.46 -4.07
CA SER A 15 8.80 -11.78 -5.48
C SER A 15 7.61 -11.19 -6.22
N LYS A 16 7.75 -10.99 -7.53
CA LYS A 16 6.66 -10.52 -8.40
C LYS A 16 5.42 -11.42 -8.32
N ALA A 17 5.60 -12.74 -8.14
CA ALA A 17 4.50 -13.70 -8.04
C ALA A 17 3.69 -13.52 -6.74
N GLU A 18 4.38 -13.38 -5.61
CA GLU A 18 3.74 -13.09 -4.31
C GLU A 18 3.02 -11.75 -4.34
N MET A 19 3.69 -10.73 -4.91
CA MET A 19 3.15 -9.39 -5.04
C MET A 19 1.86 -9.38 -5.87
N ASN A 20 1.87 -10.01 -7.06
CA ASN A 20 0.68 -10.12 -7.91
C ASN A 20 -0.44 -10.89 -7.22
N SER A 21 -0.14 -12.01 -6.56
CA SER A 21 -1.14 -12.80 -5.84
C SER A 21 -1.84 -12.00 -4.75
N ILE A 22 -1.11 -11.19 -3.97
CA ILE A 22 -1.70 -10.34 -2.92
C ILE A 22 -2.62 -9.27 -3.53
N ILE A 23 -2.20 -8.63 -4.63
CA ILE A 23 -2.99 -7.59 -5.29
C ILE A 23 -4.25 -8.18 -5.93
N GLU A 24 -4.14 -9.29 -6.64
CA GLU A 24 -5.29 -9.98 -7.25
C GLU A 24 -6.30 -10.41 -6.19
N ASN A 25 -5.84 -10.97 -5.07
CA ASN A 25 -6.71 -11.32 -3.95
C ASN A 25 -7.39 -10.09 -3.34
N ALA A 26 -6.68 -8.96 -3.22
CA ALA A 26 -7.28 -7.72 -2.73
C ALA A 26 -8.36 -7.18 -3.69
N GLN A 27 -8.09 -7.22 -5.00
CA GLN A 27 -9.05 -6.81 -6.02
C GLN A 27 -10.29 -7.71 -6.04
N ALA A 28 -10.11 -9.03 -5.92
CA ALA A 28 -11.21 -10.00 -5.85
C ALA A 28 -12.13 -9.77 -4.64
N GLU A 29 -11.58 -9.28 -3.53
CA GLU A 29 -12.32 -8.90 -2.33
C GLU A 29 -12.98 -7.51 -2.41
N GLY A 30 -12.88 -6.83 -3.56
CA GLY A 30 -13.46 -5.51 -3.78
C GLY A 30 -12.60 -4.39 -3.20
N SER A 31 -11.27 -4.47 -3.35
CA SER A 31 -10.40 -3.34 -3.04
C SER A 31 -10.75 -2.13 -3.91
N PRO A 32 -10.53 -0.91 -3.40
CA PRO A 32 -10.56 0.29 -4.21
C PRO A 32 -9.48 0.20 -5.30
N SER A 33 -9.40 1.20 -6.18
CA SER A 33 -8.42 1.20 -7.26
C SER A 33 -7.00 1.06 -6.72
N LEU A 34 -6.37 -0.08 -7.01
CA LEU A 34 -4.98 -0.36 -6.67
C LEU A 34 -4.10 -0.11 -7.90
N ARG A 35 -2.98 0.61 -7.71
CA ARG A 35 -1.91 0.70 -8.71
C ARG A 35 -0.60 0.21 -8.11
N LEU A 36 0.11 -0.61 -8.87
CA LEU A 36 1.43 -1.12 -8.50
C LEU A 36 2.48 -0.46 -9.38
N GLN A 37 3.56 0.03 -8.77
CA GLN A 37 4.77 0.43 -9.48
C GLN A 37 5.95 -0.36 -8.93
N GLU A 38 6.76 -0.92 -9.82
CA GLU A 38 7.99 -1.62 -9.46
C GLU A 38 9.19 -0.77 -9.89
N ARG A 39 10.16 -0.62 -8.99
CA ARG A 39 11.42 0.05 -9.28
C ARG A 39 12.54 -0.57 -8.44
N ASP A 40 13.56 -1.09 -9.11
CA ASP A 40 14.77 -1.60 -8.46
C ASP A 40 14.51 -2.65 -7.36
N GLY A 41 13.47 -3.48 -7.52
CA GLY A 41 13.03 -4.49 -6.53
C GLY A 41 12.16 -3.95 -5.39
N GLU A 42 11.90 -2.64 -5.36
CA GLU A 42 10.91 -1.99 -4.50
C GLU A 42 9.56 -1.90 -5.22
N TYR A 43 8.48 -2.13 -4.48
CA TYR A 43 7.11 -1.95 -4.94
C TYR A 43 6.43 -0.79 -4.21
N LEU A 44 5.82 0.10 -4.97
CA LEU A 44 4.89 1.11 -4.48
C LEU A 44 3.46 0.64 -4.76
N VAL A 45 2.68 0.46 -3.70
CA VAL A 45 1.28 0.05 -3.79
C VAL A 45 0.40 1.26 -3.44
N CYS A 46 -0.21 1.86 -4.47
CA CYS A 46 -1.11 2.98 -4.32
C CYS A 46 -2.55 2.49 -4.11
N VAL A 47 -3.14 2.83 -2.97
CA VAL A 47 -4.54 2.54 -2.62
C VAL A 47 -5.35 3.82 -2.82
N GLN A 48 -6.26 3.85 -3.79
CA GLN A 48 -7.06 5.03 -4.10
C GLN A 48 -8.56 4.77 -3.95
N ALA A 49 -9.15 5.27 -2.87
CA ALA A 49 -10.59 5.18 -2.60
C ALA A 49 -11.32 6.42 -3.10
N SER A 50 -12.54 6.24 -3.59
CA SER A 50 -13.46 7.34 -3.91
C SER A 50 -14.81 7.12 -3.23
N ALA A 51 -15.39 8.18 -2.67
CA ALA A 51 -16.65 8.11 -1.93
C ALA A 51 -17.42 9.45 -1.97
N PRO A 52 -18.72 9.48 -1.59
CA PRO A 52 -19.50 10.72 -1.59
C PRO A 52 -18.99 11.81 -0.64
N THR A 53 -18.30 11.44 0.45
CA THR A 53 -17.73 12.36 1.44
C THR A 53 -16.26 12.03 1.72
N GLN A 54 -15.50 13.00 2.22
CA GLN A 54 -14.08 12.81 2.51
C GLN A 54 -13.87 11.78 3.61
N ALA A 55 -14.65 11.85 4.70
CA ALA A 55 -14.58 10.90 5.81
C ALA A 55 -14.79 9.46 5.35
N MET A 56 -15.73 9.21 4.43
CA MET A 56 -15.95 7.87 3.86
C MET A 56 -14.78 7.41 2.98
N ALA A 57 -14.19 8.32 2.19
CA ALA A 57 -13.03 7.99 1.37
C ALA A 57 -11.81 7.66 2.25
N ASP A 58 -11.63 8.41 3.33
CA ASP A 58 -10.58 8.19 4.33
C ASP A 58 -10.75 6.84 5.02
N GLU A 59 -11.93 6.54 5.56
CA GLU A 59 -12.22 5.27 6.23
C GLU A 59 -12.01 4.08 5.30
N TYR A 60 -12.51 4.16 4.07
CA TYR A 60 -12.38 3.08 3.10
C TYR A 60 -10.93 2.89 2.64
N CYS A 61 -10.19 3.97 2.42
CA CYS A 61 -8.76 3.92 2.11
C CYS A 61 -7.98 3.27 3.25
N GLU A 62 -8.17 3.75 4.48
CA GLU A 62 -7.45 3.30 5.68
C GLU A 62 -7.70 1.82 5.95
N LYS A 63 -8.96 1.37 5.83
CA LYS A 63 -9.31 -0.06 5.98
C LYS A 63 -8.50 -0.94 5.04
N TRP A 64 -8.30 -0.51 3.81
CA TRP A 64 -7.53 -1.27 2.82
C TRP A 64 -6.02 -1.16 3.01
N VAL A 65 -5.53 0.01 3.41
CA VAL A 65 -4.12 0.18 3.81
C VAL A 65 -3.76 -0.78 4.94
N GLN A 66 -4.59 -0.86 5.99
CA GLN A 66 -4.33 -1.77 7.12
C GLN A 66 -4.41 -3.25 6.70
N LYS A 67 -5.39 -3.63 5.87
CA LYS A 67 -5.47 -4.99 5.33
C LYS A 67 -4.22 -5.37 4.52
N LEU A 68 -3.81 -4.49 3.60
CA LEU A 68 -2.66 -4.73 2.73
C LEU A 68 -1.36 -4.76 3.54
N ARG A 69 -1.18 -3.85 4.49
CA ARG A 69 -0.06 -3.87 5.43
C ARG A 69 0.05 -5.22 6.13
N THR A 70 -1.06 -5.76 6.65
CA THR A 70 -1.07 -7.07 7.31
C THR A 70 -0.72 -8.22 6.34
N ARG A 71 -1.14 -8.15 5.07
CA ARG A 71 -0.80 -9.15 4.04
C ARG A 71 0.66 -9.10 3.63
N PHE A 72 1.22 -7.89 3.50
CA PHE A 72 2.63 -7.70 3.19
C PHE A 72 3.54 -8.06 4.37
N GLY A 73 3.04 -7.93 5.62
CA GLY A 73 3.82 -8.21 6.81
C GLY A 73 5.08 -7.34 6.87
N ASP A 74 6.21 -7.97 7.18
CA ASP A 74 7.51 -7.30 7.32
C ASP A 74 8.05 -6.74 6.00
N ALA A 75 7.52 -7.19 4.86
CA ALA A 75 7.89 -6.63 3.56
C ALA A 75 7.41 -5.18 3.40
N CYS A 76 6.35 -4.76 4.10
CA CYS A 76 5.89 -3.38 4.11
C CYS A 76 6.72 -2.55 5.11
N TYR A 77 7.74 -1.87 4.61
CA TYR A 77 8.69 -1.15 5.45
C TYR A 77 8.29 0.31 5.72
N GLY A 78 7.35 0.88 4.96
CA GLY A 78 7.02 2.30 5.09
C GLY A 78 5.78 2.75 4.32
N PHE A 79 5.50 4.05 4.42
CA PHE A 79 4.36 4.71 3.77
C PHE A 79 4.81 5.97 3.05
N GLU A 80 4.00 6.41 2.08
CA GLU A 80 4.16 7.68 1.36
C GLU A 80 5.57 7.85 0.79
N ASP A 81 6.33 8.84 1.26
CA ASP A 81 7.65 9.19 0.76
C ASP A 81 8.81 8.49 1.48
N THR A 82 8.52 7.53 2.37
CA THR A 82 9.55 6.79 3.10
C THR A 82 10.43 6.00 2.12
N THR A 83 11.72 6.33 2.09
CA THR A 83 12.70 5.60 1.27
C THR A 83 13.20 4.36 2.01
N LEU A 84 13.60 3.33 1.26
CA LEU A 84 14.15 2.11 1.86
C LEU A 84 15.41 2.40 2.68
N ALA A 85 16.28 3.30 2.21
CA ALA A 85 17.49 3.70 2.93
C ALA A 85 17.17 4.38 4.27
N GLN A 86 16.19 5.29 4.29
CA GLN A 86 15.75 5.95 5.53
C GLN A 86 15.16 4.93 6.51
N ALA A 87 14.27 4.04 6.04
CA ALA A 87 13.68 3.01 6.87
C ALA A 87 14.72 2.04 7.44
N ALA A 88 15.73 1.66 6.65
CA ALA A 88 16.84 0.83 7.10
C ALA A 88 17.69 1.53 8.16
N LEU A 89 18.03 2.82 7.95
CA LEU A 89 18.75 3.61 8.93
C LEU A 89 17.98 3.71 10.25
N ASP A 90 16.68 4.04 10.20
CA ASP A 90 15.82 4.15 11.38
C ASP A 90 15.66 2.82 12.12
N ALA A 91 15.73 1.68 11.42
CA ALA A 91 15.70 0.36 12.04
C ALA A 91 17.01 0.02 12.77
N LEU A 92 18.15 0.49 12.27
CA LEU A 92 19.48 0.26 12.87
C LEU A 92 19.78 1.18 14.06
N LEU A 93 19.12 2.35 14.12
CA LEU A 93 19.31 3.32 15.20
C LEU A 93 18.41 3.09 16.43
N LYS A 94 17.60 2.03 16.42
CA LYS A 94 16.78 1.58 17.55
C LYS A 94 17.55 0.62 18.44
#